data_AF-A0A3M1EEW2-F1
#
_entry.id   AF-A0A3M1EEW2-F1
#
_cell.length_a   1.000
_cell.length_b   1.000
_cell.length_c   1.000
_cell.angle_alpha   90.00
_cell.angle_beta   90.00
_cell.angle_gamma   90.00
#
_symmetry.space_group_name_H-M   'P 1'
#
loop_
_entity.id
_entity.type
_entity.pdbx_description
1 polymer ?
#
loop_
_entity_poly.entity_id
_entity_poly.type
_entity_poly.pdbx_seq_one_letter_code
_entity_poly.pdbx_strand_id
1 'polypeptide(L)'
;MLALSGRGGEVSAYRGESLPLSQRFYLGGRTSLRGFTRDSIGSVAPLTSQRFYLLNLEARFDLPTNLGIALFVEGGNVFDRREDAARIHAAAGLGLRYHTPVGPLSFDFGFPLRKRAEDDAQIFSFNIGQAF
;
A
#
# COMPACT_ATOMS: atom_id res chain seq x y z
N MET A 1 16.72 3.38 11.91
CA MET A 1 15.41 3.60 12.55
C MET A 1 14.45 2.48 12.15
N LEU A 2 13.62 1.99 13.08
CA LEU A 2 12.55 1.04 12.78
C LEU A 2 11.20 1.75 12.89
N ALA A 3 10.30 1.50 11.94
CA ALA A 3 8.96 2.04 11.91
C ALA A 3 7.94 0.91 11.73
N LEU A 4 6.88 0.95 12.53
CA LEU A 4 5.71 0.08 12.41
C LEU A 4 4.48 0.96 12.28
N SER A 5 3.59 0.64 11.34
CA SER A 5 2.33 1.35 11.17
C SER A 5 1.20 0.40 10.83
N GLY A 6 0.01 0.73 11.32
CA GLY A 6 -1.23 0.04 11.00
C GLY A 6 -2.31 1.05 10.60
N ARG A 7 -3.08 0.72 9.57
CA ARG A 7 -4.25 1.47 9.13
C ARG A 7 -5.42 0.50 8.96
N GLY A 8 -6.63 0.98 9.21
CA GLY A 8 -7.83 0.21 8.94
C GLY A 8 -9.05 1.12 8.89
N GLY A 9 -10.11 0.63 8.26
CA GLY A 9 -11.33 1.39 8.10
C GLY A 9 -12.49 0.51 7.68
N GLU A 10 -13.68 1.02 7.96
CA GLU A 10 -14.95 0.42 7.60
C GLU A 10 -15.89 1.54 7.14
N VAL A 11 -16.60 1.28 6.05
CA VAL A 11 -17.63 2.16 5.50
C VAL A 11 -18.85 1.30 5.18
N SER A 12 -20.04 1.83 5.47
CA SER A 12 -21.29 1.13 5.21
C SER A 12 -22.26 2.10 4.54
N ALA A 13 -22.98 1.60 3.54
CA ALA A 13 -24.02 2.38 2.93
C ALA A 13 -25.22 2.54 3.87
N TYR A 14 -25.85 3.71 3.83
CA TYR A 14 -27.02 4.02 4.65
C TYR A 14 -28.29 3.86 3.81
N ARG A 15 -29.35 3.28 4.38
CA ARG A 15 -30.70 3.16 3.78
C ARG A 15 -30.78 2.42 2.43
N GLY A 16 -29.90 1.43 2.20
CA GLY A 16 -30.02 0.54 1.02
C GLY A 16 -29.48 1.13 -0.28
N GLU A 17 -28.81 2.27 -0.24
CA GLU A 17 -28.06 2.78 -1.38
C GLU A 17 -26.78 1.96 -1.62
N SER A 18 -26.30 1.91 -2.86
CA SER A 18 -25.01 1.30 -3.17
C SER A 18 -23.87 2.27 -2.86
N LEU A 19 -22.80 1.80 -2.20
CA LEU A 19 -21.63 2.64 -1.89
C LEU A 19 -20.97 3.15 -3.18
N PRO A 20 -20.91 4.49 -3.42
CA PRO A 20 -20.26 5.08 -4.59
C PRO A 20 -18.79 4.68 -4.67
N LEU A 21 -18.25 4.53 -5.88
CA LEU A 21 -16.84 4.13 -6.09
C LEU A 21 -15.84 5.02 -5.34
N SER A 22 -16.10 6.33 -5.28
CA SER A 22 -15.25 7.29 -4.57
C SER A 22 -15.23 7.14 -3.05
N GLN A 23 -16.17 6.39 -2.48
CA GLN A 23 -16.27 6.13 -1.03
C GLN A 23 -15.78 4.73 -0.65
N ARG A 24 -15.34 3.93 -1.63
CA ARG A 24 -14.81 2.57 -1.42
C ARG A 24 -13.34 2.62 -1.03
N PHE A 25 -12.88 1.58 -0.35
CA PHE A 25 -11.47 1.41 -0.06
C PHE A 25 -10.72 0.70 -1.20
N TYR A 26 -9.46 1.10 -1.38
CA TYR A 26 -8.54 0.50 -2.32
C TYR A 26 -7.15 0.44 -1.69
N LEU A 27 -6.40 -0.61 -2.03
CA LEU A 27 -4.99 -0.77 -1.73
C LEU A 27 -4.22 -0.99 -3.03
N GLY A 28 -2.90 -0.82 -2.95
CA GLY A 28 -2.00 -0.88 -4.10
C GLY A 28 -1.42 0.50 -4.44
N GLY A 29 -0.18 0.48 -4.92
CA GLY A 29 0.60 1.67 -5.20
C GLY A 29 1.43 2.16 -4.01
N ARG A 30 2.14 3.26 -4.24
CA ARG A 30 3.21 3.77 -3.37
C ARG A 30 2.79 4.08 -1.93
N THR A 31 1.56 4.53 -1.70
CA THR A 31 1.11 5.07 -0.40
C THR A 31 0.35 4.07 0.46
N SER A 32 0.14 2.85 -0.06
CA SER A 32 -0.60 1.79 0.60
C SER A 32 0.16 0.47 0.56
N LEU A 33 0.20 -0.23 -0.58
CA LEU A 33 0.83 -1.54 -0.74
C LEU A 33 1.75 -1.52 -1.96
N ARG A 34 3.04 -1.27 -1.70
CA ARG A 34 4.09 -1.19 -2.72
C ARG A 34 4.26 -2.54 -3.42
N GLY A 35 4.59 -2.53 -4.71
CA GLY A 35 4.69 -3.74 -5.53
C GLY A 35 3.41 -4.11 -6.26
N PHE A 36 2.27 -3.50 -5.92
CA PHE A 36 0.99 -3.66 -6.61
C PHE A 36 0.62 -2.39 -7.36
N THR A 37 -0.09 -2.54 -8.47
CA THR A 37 -0.64 -1.42 -9.23
C THR A 37 -1.53 -0.55 -8.34
N ARG A 38 -1.51 0.77 -8.55
CA ARG A 38 -2.32 1.72 -7.78
C ARG A 38 -3.80 1.32 -7.79
N ASP A 39 -4.39 1.28 -6.61
CA ASP A 39 -5.82 1.00 -6.38
C ASP A 39 -6.32 -0.32 -7.00
N SER A 40 -5.42 -1.29 -7.26
CA SER A 40 -5.76 -2.57 -7.90
C SER A 40 -6.33 -3.61 -6.93
N ILE A 41 -6.08 -3.45 -5.62
CA ILE A 41 -6.60 -4.34 -4.58
C ILE A 41 -7.86 -3.70 -4.02
N GLY A 42 -9.00 -4.25 -4.40
CA GLY A 42 -10.32 -3.68 -4.18
C GLY A 42 -11.26 -4.13 -5.29
N SER A 43 -12.49 -3.63 -5.27
CA SER A 43 -13.55 -4.27 -6.01
C SER A 43 -13.40 -4.19 -7.54
N VAL A 44 -13.28 -5.38 -8.13
CA VAL A 44 -13.90 -5.78 -9.38
C VAL A 44 -15.36 -6.13 -9.03
N ALA A 45 -16.35 -5.55 -9.72
CA ALA A 45 -17.77 -5.80 -9.45
C ALA A 45 -18.07 -7.31 -9.33
N PRO A 46 -18.86 -7.78 -8.35
CA PRO A 46 -19.87 -7.05 -7.55
C PRO A 46 -19.43 -6.62 -6.14
N LEU A 47 -18.14 -6.70 -5.78
CA LEU A 47 -17.69 -6.34 -4.43
C LEU A 47 -17.89 -4.84 -4.14
N THR A 48 -17.99 -4.44 -2.87
CA THR A 48 -18.19 -3.03 -2.46
C THR A 48 -16.98 -2.43 -1.75
N SER A 49 -15.94 -3.21 -1.45
CA SER A 49 -14.71 -2.73 -0.79
C SER A 49 -14.99 -1.92 0.50
N GLN A 50 -15.84 -2.47 1.37
CA GLN A 50 -16.32 -1.76 2.55
C GLN A 50 -15.34 -1.70 3.71
N ARG A 51 -14.39 -2.63 3.78
CA ARG A 51 -13.43 -2.72 4.89
C ARG A 51 -12.02 -2.87 4.34
N PHE A 52 -11.06 -2.36 5.09
CA PHE A 52 -9.66 -2.64 4.82
C PHE A 52 -8.84 -2.68 6.11
N TYR A 53 -7.71 -3.35 6.02
CA TYR A 53 -6.59 -3.13 6.93
C TYR A 53 -5.28 -3.15 6.14
N LEU A 54 -4.28 -2.49 6.69
CA LEU A 54 -2.93 -2.42 6.14
C LEU A 54 -1.94 -2.35 7.31
N LEU A 55 -0.91 -3.19 7.25
CA LEU A 55 0.22 -3.22 8.17
C LEU A 55 1.50 -2.99 7.37
N ASN A 56 2.39 -2.19 7.92
CA ASN A 56 3.69 -1.90 7.31
C ASN A 56 4.77 -1.89 8.39
N LEU A 57 5.83 -2.65 8.15
CA LEU A 57 7.06 -2.68 8.94
C LEU A 57 8.21 -2.24 8.04
N GLU A 58 8.93 -1.20 8.46
CA GLU A 58 9.99 -0.59 7.66
C GLU A 58 11.24 -0.33 8.51
N ALA A 59 12.38 -0.84 8.06
CA ALA A 59 13.69 -0.56 8.62
C ALA A 59 14.43 0.44 7.71
N ARG A 60 14.91 1.55 8.29
CA ARG A 60 15.60 2.62 7.57
C ARG A 60 17.02 2.79 8.09
N PHE A 61 17.95 2.98 7.16
CA PHE A 61 19.37 3.16 7.42
C PHE A 61 19.84 4.41 6.69
N ASP A 62 20.32 5.39 7.45
CA ASP A 62 20.94 6.58 6.88
C ASP A 62 22.42 6.29 6.63
N LEU A 63 22.86 6.57 5.41
CA LEU A 63 24.25 6.40 5.00
C LEU A 63 24.95 7.77 5.01
N PRO A 64 26.30 7.80 5.10
CA PRO A 64 27.05 8.98 4.71
C PRO A 64 26.65 9.40 3.28
N THR A 65 26.72 10.70 2.94
CA THR A 65 26.42 11.27 1.60
C THR A 65 24.95 11.53 1.22
N ASN A 66 24.10 11.93 2.18
CA ASN A 66 22.68 12.26 1.94
C ASN A 66 21.82 11.11 1.39
N LEU A 67 22.37 9.89 1.39
CA LEU A 67 21.74 8.68 0.91
C LEU A 67 21.12 7.92 2.09
N GLY A 68 20.01 7.24 1.86
CA GLY A 68 19.37 6.35 2.81
C GLY A 68 18.83 5.11 2.10
N ILE A 69 18.76 4.01 2.85
CA ILE A 69 18.18 2.74 2.40
C ILE A 69 17.00 2.41 3.32
N ALA A 70 15.93 1.87 2.75
CA ALA A 70 14.82 1.30 3.47
C ALA A 70 14.62 -0.16 3.06
N LEU A 71 14.24 -1.00 4.00
CA LEU A 71 13.72 -2.33 3.77
C LEU A 71 12.31 -2.36 4.34
N PHE A 72 11.35 -2.86 3.59
CA PHE A 72 9.96 -2.87 4.02
C PHE A 72 9.28 -4.22 3.78
N VAL A 73 8.31 -4.52 4.64
CA VAL A 73 7.32 -5.57 4.43
C VAL A 73 5.95 -4.99 4.76
N GLU A 74 5.03 -5.18 3.83
CA GLU A 74 3.68 -4.63 3.87
C GLU A 74 2.67 -5.74 3.64
N GLY A 75 1.56 -5.68 4.35
CA GLY A 75 0.49 -6.66 4.26
C GLY A 75 -0.85 -6.05 4.55
N GLY A 76 -1.83 -6.29 3.70
CA GLY A 76 -3.15 -5.71 3.84
C GLY A 76 -4.18 -6.44 3.01
N ASN A 77 -5.44 -6.05 3.19
CA ASN A 77 -6.53 -6.58 2.40
C ASN A 77 -7.69 -5.57 2.36
N VAL A 78 -8.46 -5.62 1.28
CA VAL A 78 -9.74 -4.93 1.13
C VAL A 78 -10.82 -6.00 0.95
N PHE A 79 -11.85 -5.97 1.80
CA PHE A 79 -12.85 -7.03 1.85
C PHE A 79 -14.23 -6.50 2.28
N ASP A 80 -15.27 -7.24 1.94
CA ASP A 80 -16.65 -6.97 2.40
C ASP A 80 -17.03 -7.90 3.55
N ARG A 81 -16.83 -9.22 3.36
CA ARG A 81 -17.15 -10.24 4.36
C ARG A 81 -15.95 -10.53 5.26
N ARG A 82 -16.20 -10.76 6.55
CA ARG A 82 -15.14 -11.05 7.54
C ARG A 82 -14.36 -12.33 7.22
N GLU A 83 -15.00 -13.31 6.60
CA GLU A 83 -14.34 -14.55 6.13
C GLU A 83 -13.25 -14.28 5.08
N ASP A 84 -13.40 -13.23 4.27
CA ASP A 84 -12.44 -12.86 3.23
C ASP A 84 -11.25 -12.08 3.80
N ALA A 85 -11.30 -11.65 5.06
CA ALA A 85 -10.23 -10.87 5.69
C ALA A 85 -8.88 -11.61 5.67
N ALA A 86 -8.89 -12.95 5.73
CA ALA A 86 -7.68 -13.77 5.70
C ALA A 86 -6.99 -13.87 4.31
N ARG A 87 -7.59 -13.31 3.25
CA ARG A 87 -7.03 -13.28 1.89
C ARG A 87 -6.02 -12.13 1.73
N ILE A 88 -4.93 -12.22 2.47
CA ILE A 88 -3.93 -11.14 2.59
C ILE A 88 -3.15 -10.95 1.30
N HIS A 89 -3.01 -9.70 0.86
CA HIS A 89 -1.99 -9.25 -0.08
C HIS A 89 -0.76 -8.83 0.68
N ALA A 90 0.41 -9.29 0.23
CA ALA A 90 1.66 -8.96 0.90
C ALA A 90 2.76 -8.65 -0.12
N ALA A 91 3.63 -7.72 0.24
CA ALA A 91 4.81 -7.37 -0.52
C ALA A 91 6.00 -7.10 0.41
N ALA A 92 7.19 -7.29 -0.11
CA ALA A 92 8.42 -6.82 0.52
C ALA A 92 9.27 -6.10 -0.51
N GLY A 93 10.17 -5.25 -0.04
CA GLY A 93 10.97 -4.47 -0.96
C GLY A 93 12.05 -3.64 -0.34
N LEU A 94 12.71 -2.91 -1.23
CA LEU A 94 13.83 -2.03 -0.94
C LEU A 94 13.46 -0.60 -1.34
N GLY A 95 13.90 0.36 -0.55
CA GLY A 95 13.77 1.78 -0.84
C GLY A 95 15.14 2.44 -0.88
N LEU A 96 15.36 3.32 -1.84
CA LEU A 96 16.46 4.27 -1.85
C LEU A 96 15.91 5.66 -1.57
N ARG A 97 16.61 6.42 -0.74
CA ARG A 97 16.27 7.78 -0.36
C ARG A 97 17.46 8.66 -0.66
N TYR A 98 17.26 9.77 -1.36
CA TYR A 98 18.31 10.72 -1.65
C TYR A 98 17.86 12.13 -1.30
N HIS A 99 18.55 12.76 -0.35
CA HIS A 99 18.22 14.11 0.09
C HIS A 99 18.88 15.11 -0.84
N THR A 100 18.06 15.82 -1.60
CA THR A 100 18.51 16.91 -2.47
C THR A 100 18.16 18.26 -1.86
N PRO A 101 18.80 19.37 -2.29
CA PRO A 101 18.42 20.72 -1.85
C PRO A 101 16.96 21.09 -2.14
N VAL A 102 16.33 20.47 -3.15
CA VAL A 102 14.94 20.73 -3.55
C VAL A 102 13.93 19.79 -2.88
N GLY A 103 14.39 18.81 -2.10
CA GLY A 103 13.56 17.87 -1.36
C GLY A 103 14.07 16.42 -1.41
N PRO A 104 13.45 15.52 -0.63
CA PRO A 104 13.80 14.12 -0.65
C PRO A 104 13.30 13.45 -1.94
N LEU A 105 14.16 12.64 -2.56
CA LEU A 105 13.80 11.69 -3.61
C LEU A 105 13.65 10.31 -2.97
N SER A 106 12.57 9.61 -3.33
CA SER A 106 12.34 8.24 -2.88
C SER A 106 12.12 7.34 -4.08
N PHE A 107 12.85 6.24 -4.15
CA PHE A 107 12.69 5.18 -5.12
C PHE A 107 12.38 3.89 -4.36
N ASP A 108 11.30 3.21 -4.70
CA ASP A 108 10.86 2.00 -4.03
C ASP A 108 10.68 0.87 -5.03
N PHE A 109 11.28 -0.28 -4.70
CA PHE A 109 11.20 -1.52 -5.45
C PHE A 109 10.44 -2.54 -4.60
N GLY A 110 9.14 -2.70 -4.87
CA GLY A 110 8.25 -3.60 -4.15
C GLY A 110 7.97 -4.87 -4.94
N PHE A 111 8.04 -6.01 -4.29
CA PHE A 111 7.82 -7.32 -4.89
C PHE A 111 6.64 -8.01 -4.20
N PRO A 112 5.54 -8.32 -4.92
CA PRO A 112 4.44 -9.09 -4.36
C PRO A 112 4.91 -10.46 -3.87
N LEU A 113 4.75 -10.71 -2.57
CA LEU A 113 5.01 -12.01 -1.93
C LEU A 113 3.76 -12.89 -1.96
N ARG A 114 2.58 -12.28 -1.82
CA ARG A 114 1.29 -12.96 -1.88
C ARG A 114 0.32 -12.10 -2.66
N LYS A 115 -0.12 -12.60 -3.82
CA LYS A 115 -1.03 -11.95 -4.75
C LYS A 115 -2.05 -12.94 -5.31
N ARG A 116 -3.15 -12.44 -5.85
CA ARG A 116 -4.12 -13.23 -6.62
C ARG A 116 -3.66 -13.33 -8.08
N ALA A 117 -4.31 -14.20 -8.85
CA ALA A 117 -3.97 -14.41 -10.25
C ALA A 117 -4.25 -13.15 -11.09
N GLU A 118 -5.29 -12.41 -10.72
CA GLU A 118 -5.76 -11.19 -11.37
C GLU A 118 -5.04 -9.91 -10.91
N ASP A 119 -4.13 -9.99 -9.93
CA ASP A 119 -3.44 -8.80 -9.43
C ASP A 119 -2.22 -8.45 -10.30
N ASP A 120 -2.21 -7.21 -10.80
CA ASP A 120 -1.09 -6.62 -11.51
C ASP A 120 0.00 -6.12 -10.56
N ALA A 121 1.26 -6.39 -10.94
CA ALA A 121 2.43 -5.96 -10.18
C ALA A 121 2.97 -4.63 -10.72
N GLN A 122 3.27 -3.70 -9.80
CA GLN A 122 4.03 -2.48 -10.08
C GLN A 122 5.30 -2.50 -9.24
N ILE A 123 6.38 -3.03 -9.82
CA ILE A 123 7.62 -3.27 -9.07
C ILE A 123 8.30 -1.97 -8.66
N PHE A 124 8.31 -0.97 -9.54
CA PHE A 124 9.01 0.28 -9.33
C PHE A 124 8.06 1.45 -9.09
N SER A 125 8.36 2.26 -8.08
CA SER A 125 7.70 3.54 -7.84
C SER A 125 8.71 4.59 -7.39
N PHE A 126 8.43 5.86 -7.67
CA PHE A 126 9.28 6.96 -7.24
C PHE A 126 8.45 8.16 -6.76
N ASN A 127 9.10 9.05 -6.02
CA ASN A 127 8.52 10.30 -5.54
C ASN A 127 9.58 11.38 -5.33
N ILE A 128 9.14 12.62 -5.53
CA ILE A 128 9.93 13.84 -5.36
C ILE A 128 9.15 14.73 -4.39
N GLY A 129 9.81 15.18 -3.32
CA GLY A 129 9.23 16.10 -2.34
C GLY A 129 8.51 15.39 -1.18
N GLN A 130 7.78 16.18 -0.39
CA GLN A 130 6.94 15.65 0.70
C GLN A 130 5.64 15.11 0.10
N ALA A 131 5.40 13.80 0.25
CA ALA A 131 4.09 13.21 -0.02
C ALA A 131 3.21 13.42 1.22
N PHE A 132 2.24 14.32 1.11
CA PHE A 132 1.16 14.51 2.09
C PHE A 132 0.20 13.31 2.07
#